data_AF-A0A061ENF6-F1
#
_entry.id   AF-A0A061ENF6-F1
#
_cell.length_a   1.000
_cell.length_b   1.000
_cell.length_c   1.000
_cell.angle_alpha   90.00
_cell.angle_beta   90.00
_cell.angle_gamma   90.00
#
_symmetry.space_group_name_H-M   'P 1'
#
loop_
_entity.id
_entity.type
_entity.pdbx_description
1 polymer ?
#
loop_
_entity_poly.entity_id
_entity_poly.type
_entity_poly.pdbx_seq_one_letter_code
_entity_poly.pdbx_strand_id
1 'polypeptide(L)'
;MHLELGHGKVIVTSIIAVIGAIAAAAAAASYHRPKSKAVKDQNIIPLLERTESGRVGNLERFSHFVARQLGFADANECPQLCRLAHNYLKKSKDCEVSIFEYFANEPEAETLYVKLMEEFERCILSYFAFHWSQASHMISQVLSVESDKKTKLKDFVMAATRQKRFERVTKDLKVTRVFSTLVEEMKAMERVDDESKYTDVMAPVAHSQRSPILLLMGGGMGAGKSTVLKDILKEPLWAGAAANAVVVEADAFKETDVIYRALSSRGHHNDMLQTAELVHQSSTDAASSLLVTALNEGRDVIMDGTLSWEPFVEQTIAMARNVHKHRYRMGVGYKVAEDGTITENYWEQVEEEEENRQQENGETHRKPYRIELVGVVCDAYLAVVRGIRRAIMVKRAVRVNSQLKSHKMFANVFPRYCQLVDNARLYCTNAVGGPPKLIAWKDGDNPLLIDPDDIKCLSNVSSLNPGAESVYELYTEPSPVHEPGSVWKDIVFSPSRPNIQVELRTCIQRIEKSNIQTQE
;
A
#
# COMPACT_ATOMS: atom_id res chain seq x y z
N MET A 1 16.23 -58.76 6.16
CA MET A 1 17.32 -59.11 5.24
C MET A 1 16.93 -58.56 3.87
N HIS A 2 17.77 -57.65 3.35
CA HIS A 2 17.71 -56.86 2.11
C HIS A 2 16.49 -56.87 1.17
N LEU A 3 15.91 -55.67 1.03
CA LEU A 3 15.36 -55.07 -0.19
C LEU A 3 16.47 -54.82 -1.23
N GLU A 4 16.10 -54.80 -2.52
CA GLU A 4 16.30 -53.70 -3.51
C GLU A 4 15.62 -54.11 -4.84
N LEU A 5 14.72 -53.36 -5.49
CA LEU A 5 14.66 -51.97 -6.02
C LEU A 5 14.88 -51.95 -7.54
N GLY A 6 13.90 -51.40 -8.27
CA GLY A 6 14.13 -50.87 -9.61
C GLY A 6 12.91 -50.85 -10.51
N HIS A 7 12.04 -49.83 -10.42
CA HIS A 7 11.09 -49.43 -11.48
C HIS A 7 10.72 -47.92 -11.47
N GLY A 8 11.42 -47.07 -10.71
CA GLY A 8 11.04 -45.66 -10.49
C GLY A 8 11.67 -44.61 -11.43
N LYS A 9 12.59 -44.98 -12.33
CA LYS A 9 13.42 -43.99 -13.07
C LYS A 9 12.87 -43.54 -14.43
N VAL A 10 11.96 -44.30 -15.05
CA VAL A 10 11.54 -44.05 -16.45
C VAL A 10 10.32 -43.10 -16.56
N ILE A 11 9.47 -43.06 -15.54
CA ILE A 11 8.26 -42.21 -15.56
C ILE A 11 8.59 -40.74 -15.25
N VAL A 12 9.58 -40.49 -14.37
CA VAL A 12 9.98 -39.13 -13.98
C VAL A 12 10.67 -38.36 -15.12
N THR A 13 11.44 -39.05 -15.97
CA THR A 13 12.11 -38.42 -17.12
C THR A 13 11.11 -37.94 -18.18
N SER A 14 10.00 -38.66 -18.34
CA SER A 14 8.96 -38.35 -19.33
C SER A 14 8.15 -37.09 -18.95
N ILE A 15 7.88 -36.89 -17.65
CA ILE A 15 7.14 -35.72 -17.15
C ILE A 15 8.00 -34.45 -17.20
N ILE A 16 9.31 -34.56 -16.91
CA ILE A 16 10.24 -33.42 -16.98
C ILE A 16 10.41 -32.93 -18.43
N ALA A 17 10.42 -33.83 -19.42
CA ALA A 17 10.51 -33.46 -20.82
C ALA A 17 9.27 -32.70 -21.33
N VAL A 18 8.08 -33.07 -20.87
CA VAL A 18 6.83 -32.37 -21.24
C VAL A 18 6.73 -30.99 -20.59
N ILE A 19 7.15 -30.85 -19.32
CA ILE A 19 7.21 -29.54 -18.64
C ILE A 19 8.25 -28.63 -19.29
N GLY A 20 9.40 -29.16 -19.68
CA GLY A 20 10.44 -28.42 -20.41
C GLY A 20 9.97 -27.93 -21.79
N ALA A 21 9.21 -28.75 -22.51
CA ALA A 21 8.67 -28.38 -23.83
C ALA A 21 7.58 -27.29 -23.74
N ILE A 22 6.73 -27.32 -22.71
CA ILE A 22 5.70 -26.29 -22.48
C ILE A 22 6.35 -24.96 -22.05
N ALA A 23 7.39 -25.00 -21.20
CA ALA A 23 8.13 -23.80 -20.79
C ALA A 23 8.89 -23.18 -21.96
N ALA A 24 9.50 -24.00 -22.82
CA ALA A 24 10.19 -23.52 -24.02
C ALA A 24 9.22 -22.95 -25.06
N ALA A 25 8.03 -23.54 -25.24
CA ALA A 25 7.01 -23.02 -26.13
C ALA A 25 6.40 -21.70 -25.62
N ALA A 26 6.18 -21.56 -24.31
CA ALA A 26 5.76 -20.29 -23.71
C ALA A 26 6.82 -19.19 -23.82
N ALA A 27 8.11 -19.55 -23.67
CA ALA A 27 9.24 -18.65 -23.88
C ALA A 27 9.44 -18.27 -25.35
N ALA A 28 9.18 -19.18 -26.30
CA ALA A 28 9.25 -18.91 -27.73
C ALA A 28 8.05 -18.08 -28.23
N ALA A 29 6.86 -18.33 -27.69
CA ALA A 29 5.65 -17.55 -28.00
C ALA A 29 5.72 -16.12 -27.44
N SER A 30 6.37 -15.90 -26.29
CA SER A 30 6.67 -14.55 -25.80
C SER A 30 7.75 -13.85 -26.62
N TYR A 31 8.68 -14.59 -27.24
CA TYR A 31 9.70 -14.05 -28.13
C TYR A 31 9.19 -13.72 -29.55
N HIS A 32 8.17 -14.43 -30.04
CA HIS A 32 7.59 -14.28 -31.38
C HIS A 32 6.23 -13.57 -31.40
N ARG A 33 5.96 -12.65 -30.45
CA ARG A 33 4.80 -11.76 -30.57
C ARG A 33 5.08 -10.69 -31.64
N PRO A 34 4.23 -10.50 -32.66
CA PRO A 34 4.47 -9.52 -33.72
C PRO A 34 4.57 -8.12 -33.11
N LYS A 35 5.71 -7.44 -33.35
CA LYS A 35 5.92 -6.03 -33.03
C LYS A 35 4.92 -5.18 -33.83
N SER A 36 3.74 -4.93 -33.27
CA SER A 36 2.84 -3.91 -33.82
C SER A 36 2.60 -2.84 -32.74
N LYS A 37 2.92 -1.59 -33.11
CA LYS A 37 2.83 -0.30 -32.36
C LYS A 37 3.98 0.12 -31.42
N ALA A 38 5.03 -0.67 -31.21
CA ALA A 38 6.03 -0.43 -30.15
C ALA A 38 7.03 0.76 -30.34
N VAL A 39 6.98 1.55 -31.42
CA VAL A 39 8.02 2.58 -31.67
C VAL A 39 7.77 3.91 -30.92
N LYS A 40 6.51 4.26 -30.58
CA LYS A 40 6.19 5.51 -29.87
C LYS A 40 6.28 5.41 -28.35
N ASP A 41 6.07 4.23 -27.77
CA ASP A 41 5.98 4.06 -26.31
C ASP A 41 7.32 3.87 -25.60
N GLN A 42 8.42 3.60 -26.31
CA GLN A 42 9.73 3.42 -25.65
C GLN A 42 10.21 4.68 -24.92
N ASN A 43 9.80 5.87 -25.36
CA ASN A 43 10.24 7.10 -24.72
C ASN A 43 9.67 7.27 -23.31
N ILE A 44 8.53 6.65 -22.96
CA ILE A 44 7.91 6.84 -21.64
C ILE A 44 8.47 5.90 -20.57
N ILE A 45 9.28 4.93 -20.98
CA ILE A 45 9.88 3.93 -20.10
C ILE A 45 11.20 4.51 -19.55
N PRO A 46 11.43 4.47 -18.22
CA PRO A 46 12.72 4.82 -17.64
C PRO A 46 13.83 3.91 -18.17
N LEU A 47 14.98 4.49 -18.52
CA LEU A 47 16.09 3.71 -19.04
C LEU A 47 16.68 2.83 -17.93
N LEU A 48 16.92 1.56 -18.26
CA LEU A 48 17.53 0.58 -17.38
C LEU A 48 18.73 -0.05 -18.10
N GLU A 49 19.92 0.40 -17.74
CA GLU A 49 21.16 -0.23 -18.21
C GLU A 49 21.37 -1.54 -17.45
N ARG A 50 21.69 -2.61 -18.18
CA ARG A 50 22.14 -3.88 -17.59
C ARG A 50 23.63 -4.05 -17.83
N THR A 51 24.36 -4.51 -16.83
CA THR A 51 25.77 -4.88 -16.98
C THR A 51 25.91 -6.09 -17.89
N GLU A 52 27.11 -6.35 -18.41
CA GLU A 52 27.42 -7.53 -19.25
C GLU A 52 27.07 -8.87 -18.57
N SER A 53 27.04 -8.90 -17.24
CA SER A 53 26.63 -10.06 -16.43
C SER A 53 25.10 -10.20 -16.25
N GLY A 54 24.30 -9.35 -16.90
CA GLY A 54 22.85 -9.33 -16.78
C GLY A 54 22.32 -8.73 -15.47
N ARG A 55 23.20 -8.23 -14.59
CA ARG A 55 22.81 -7.51 -13.37
C ARG A 55 22.35 -6.09 -13.72
N VAL A 56 21.44 -5.54 -12.94
CA VAL A 56 21.02 -4.14 -13.12
C VAL A 56 22.22 -3.23 -12.89
N GLY A 57 22.55 -2.44 -13.91
CA GLY A 57 23.68 -1.51 -13.93
C GLY A 57 23.27 -0.16 -13.37
N ASN A 58 22.69 0.70 -14.20
CA ASN A 58 22.18 2.00 -13.81
C ASN A 58 20.73 2.17 -14.23
N LEU A 59 19.87 2.49 -13.28
CA LEU A 59 18.53 2.98 -13.56
C LEU A 59 18.58 4.51 -13.72
N GLU A 60 17.95 5.02 -14.77
CA GLU A 60 17.80 6.45 -15.04
C GLU A 60 17.24 7.18 -13.82
N ARG A 61 17.84 8.32 -13.47
CA ARG A 61 17.35 9.14 -12.35
C ARG A 61 16.03 9.80 -12.71
N PHE A 62 15.13 9.95 -11.73
CA PHE A 62 13.85 10.61 -11.96
C PHE A 62 14.00 12.02 -12.58
N SER A 63 14.93 12.84 -12.11
CA SER A 63 15.17 14.18 -12.67
C SER A 63 15.66 14.15 -14.12
N HIS A 64 16.47 13.15 -14.47
CA HIS A 64 16.98 12.96 -15.83
C HIS A 64 15.86 12.42 -16.75
N PHE A 65 15.02 11.52 -16.23
CA PHE A 65 13.81 11.08 -16.90
C PHE A 65 12.90 12.26 -17.24
N VAL A 66 12.66 13.17 -16.29
CA VAL A 66 11.86 14.40 -16.51
C VAL A 66 12.47 15.28 -17.61
N ALA A 67 13.78 15.54 -17.56
CA ALA A 67 14.47 16.30 -18.60
C ALA A 67 14.28 15.65 -19.99
N ARG A 68 14.44 14.33 -20.08
CA ARG A 68 14.24 13.57 -21.32
C ARG A 68 12.77 13.60 -21.79
N GLN A 69 11.80 13.51 -20.88
CA GLN A 69 10.37 13.63 -21.24
C GLN A 69 10.04 15.01 -21.82
N LEU A 70 10.69 16.07 -21.33
CA LEU A 70 10.57 17.42 -21.89
C LEU A 70 11.41 17.63 -23.16
N GLY A 71 12.18 16.65 -23.59
CA GLY A 71 12.94 16.66 -24.83
C GLY A 71 14.36 17.22 -24.74
N PHE A 72 14.91 17.41 -23.54
CA PHE A 72 16.34 17.72 -23.35
C PHE A 72 17.19 16.47 -23.65
N ALA A 73 18.33 16.66 -24.31
CA ALA A 73 19.22 15.55 -24.68
C ALA A 73 20.12 15.16 -23.50
N ASP A 74 20.61 16.16 -22.76
CA ASP A 74 21.34 15.98 -21.50
C ASP A 74 20.64 16.72 -20.35
N ALA A 75 20.51 16.06 -19.19
CA ALA A 75 19.99 16.65 -17.97
C ALA A 75 20.85 17.82 -17.45
N ASN A 76 22.14 17.86 -17.83
CA ASN A 76 23.03 18.98 -17.51
C ASN A 76 22.65 20.29 -18.24
N GLU A 77 21.80 20.24 -19.27
CA GLU A 77 21.26 21.43 -19.92
C GLU A 77 20.22 22.17 -19.05
N CYS A 78 19.65 21.47 -18.05
CA CYS A 78 18.58 22.00 -17.20
C CYS A 78 18.75 21.58 -15.73
N PRO A 79 19.85 22.00 -15.07
CA PRO A 79 20.17 21.58 -13.71
C PRO A 79 19.15 22.08 -12.67
N GLN A 80 18.57 23.29 -12.84
CA GLN A 80 17.58 23.79 -11.90
C GLN A 80 16.26 23.03 -12.03
N LEU A 81 15.80 22.75 -13.25
CA LEU A 81 14.66 21.86 -13.50
C LEU A 81 14.87 20.50 -12.81
N CYS A 82 16.05 19.90 -12.96
CA CYS A 82 16.37 18.61 -12.34
C CYS A 82 16.22 18.66 -10.81
N ARG A 83 16.71 19.73 -10.20
CA ARG A 83 16.58 19.98 -8.75
C ARG A 83 15.11 20.16 -8.34
N LEU A 84 14.34 20.93 -9.10
CA LEU A 84 12.90 21.13 -8.84
C LEU A 84 12.13 19.82 -8.94
N ALA A 85 12.36 19.02 -9.98
CA ALA A 85 11.73 17.71 -10.16
C ALA A 85 12.06 16.77 -8.98
N HIS A 86 13.33 16.72 -8.56
CA HIS A 86 13.74 15.92 -7.41
C HIS A 86 13.06 16.36 -6.11
N ASN A 87 13.02 17.68 -5.85
CA ASN A 87 12.36 18.25 -4.67
C ASN A 87 10.85 18.04 -4.68
N TYR A 88 10.22 18.14 -5.85
CA TYR A 88 8.79 17.88 -6.02
C TYR A 88 8.44 16.44 -5.69
N LEU A 89 9.22 15.47 -6.22
CA LEU A 89 9.03 14.05 -5.92
C LEU A 89 9.22 13.75 -4.43
N LYS A 90 10.21 14.38 -3.77
CA LYS A 90 10.42 14.26 -2.32
C LYS A 90 9.35 14.97 -1.48
N LYS A 91 8.51 15.82 -2.08
CA LYS A 91 7.66 16.77 -1.38
C LYS A 91 8.45 17.56 -0.33
N SER A 92 9.62 18.07 -0.73
CA SER A 92 10.45 18.96 0.10
C SER A 92 9.65 20.20 0.50
N LYS A 93 9.95 20.74 1.69
CA LYS A 93 9.34 21.99 2.16
C LYS A 93 9.60 23.10 1.14
N ASP A 94 8.59 23.95 0.91
CA ASP A 94 8.64 25.11 0.03
C ASP A 94 8.91 24.79 -1.47
N CYS A 95 8.82 23.52 -1.89
CA CYS A 95 9.08 23.14 -3.28
C CYS A 95 8.13 23.81 -4.28
N GLU A 96 6.84 23.91 -3.96
CA GLU A 96 5.84 24.57 -4.82
C GLU A 96 6.15 26.06 -4.99
N VAL A 97 6.61 26.73 -3.93
CA VAL A 97 7.09 28.12 -3.99
C VAL A 97 8.31 28.23 -4.91
N SER A 98 9.30 27.34 -4.75
CA SER A 98 10.48 27.34 -5.62
C SER A 98 10.16 27.07 -7.10
N ILE A 99 9.14 26.27 -7.40
CA ILE A 99 8.69 26.03 -8.78
C ILE A 99 8.00 27.28 -9.33
N PHE A 100 7.21 27.99 -8.51
CA PHE A 100 6.59 29.25 -8.92
C PHE A 100 7.65 30.34 -9.17
N GLU A 101 8.58 30.52 -8.25
CA GLU A 101 9.69 31.49 -8.36
C GLU A 101 10.58 31.25 -9.58
N TYR A 102 10.72 29.99 -10.00
CA TYR A 102 11.49 29.63 -11.19
C TYR A 102 10.98 30.30 -12.46
N PHE A 103 9.67 30.58 -12.55
CA PHE A 103 9.05 31.26 -13.68
C PHE A 103 8.79 32.75 -13.44
N ALA A 104 9.28 33.34 -12.34
CA ALA A 104 8.90 34.70 -11.91
C ALA A 104 9.14 35.80 -12.97
N ASN A 105 10.11 35.61 -13.87
CA ASN A 105 10.45 36.57 -14.92
C ASN A 105 9.79 36.26 -16.28
N GLU A 106 8.99 35.20 -16.37
CA GLU A 106 8.32 34.79 -17.61
C GLU A 106 6.89 35.33 -17.68
N PRO A 107 6.42 35.69 -18.88
CA PRO A 107 5.00 35.96 -19.07
C PRO A 107 4.19 34.71 -18.73
N GLU A 108 2.99 34.89 -18.16
CA GLU A 108 2.10 33.78 -17.80
C GLU A 108 2.71 32.79 -16.78
N ALA A 109 3.57 33.27 -15.87
CA ALA A 109 4.25 32.46 -14.84
C ALA A 109 3.31 31.49 -14.10
N GLU A 110 2.10 31.92 -13.74
CA GLU A 110 1.07 31.06 -13.11
C GLU A 110 0.67 29.88 -14.00
N THR A 111 0.50 30.11 -15.30
CA THR A 111 0.13 29.06 -16.25
C THR A 111 1.27 28.08 -16.47
N LEU A 112 2.50 28.58 -16.59
CA LEU A 112 3.71 27.76 -16.71
C LEU A 112 3.96 26.92 -15.45
N TYR A 113 3.74 27.50 -14.27
CA TYR A 113 3.78 26.81 -12.99
C TYR A 113 2.82 25.61 -12.95
N VAL A 114 1.54 25.82 -13.29
CA VAL A 114 0.53 24.75 -13.32
C VAL A 114 0.93 23.66 -14.34
N LYS A 115 1.34 24.06 -15.56
CA LYS A 115 1.78 23.12 -16.60
C LYS A 115 2.97 22.26 -16.15
N LEU A 116 3.95 22.85 -15.47
CA LEU A 116 5.11 22.12 -14.98
C LEU A 116 4.76 21.16 -13.84
N MET A 117 3.89 21.57 -12.92
CA MET A 117 3.38 20.72 -11.84
C MET A 117 2.62 19.51 -12.38
N GLU A 118 1.74 19.72 -13.37
CA GLU A 118 1.06 18.63 -14.05
C GLU A 118 2.03 17.70 -14.76
N GLU A 119 3.06 18.24 -15.44
CA GLU A 119 4.05 17.41 -16.12
C GLU A 119 4.92 16.61 -15.14
N PHE A 120 5.23 17.15 -13.96
CA PHE A 120 5.87 16.38 -12.89
C PHE A 120 4.98 15.23 -12.43
N GLU A 121 3.69 15.44 -12.20
CA GLU A 121 2.76 14.36 -11.84
C GLU A 121 2.65 13.30 -12.95
N ARG A 122 2.58 13.70 -14.22
CA ARG A 122 2.62 12.78 -15.38
C ARG A 122 3.90 11.96 -15.42
N CYS A 123 5.04 12.62 -15.16
CA CYS A 123 6.34 11.95 -15.09
C CYS A 123 6.42 10.97 -13.92
N ILE A 124 5.86 11.30 -12.75
CA ILE A 124 5.81 10.38 -11.59
C ILE A 124 4.98 9.14 -11.92
N LEU A 125 3.78 9.33 -12.50
CA LEU A 125 2.91 8.23 -12.91
C LEU A 125 3.59 7.32 -13.93
N SER A 126 4.31 7.90 -14.89
CA SER A 126 5.03 7.17 -15.93
C SER A 126 6.27 6.45 -15.39
N TYR A 127 7.09 7.15 -14.61
CA TYR A 127 8.37 6.65 -14.11
C TYR A 127 8.17 5.43 -13.21
N PHE A 128 7.20 5.47 -12.30
CA PHE A 128 6.93 4.35 -11.38
C PHE A 128 6.01 3.26 -11.96
N ALA A 129 5.65 3.34 -13.23
CA ALA A 129 4.85 2.30 -13.89
C ALA A 129 5.67 1.15 -14.47
N PHE A 130 7.00 1.21 -14.39
CA PHE A 130 7.91 0.21 -14.95
C PHE A 130 8.97 -0.24 -13.93
N HIS A 131 9.61 -1.37 -14.23
CA HIS A 131 10.71 -1.95 -13.47
C HIS A 131 10.38 -2.18 -11.99
N TRP A 132 9.21 -2.76 -11.69
CA TRP A 132 8.73 -2.90 -10.30
C TRP A 132 9.63 -3.73 -9.39
N SER A 133 10.39 -4.71 -9.91
CA SER A 133 11.46 -5.38 -9.17
C SER A 133 12.58 -4.43 -8.69
N GLN A 134 12.74 -3.28 -9.34
CA GLN A 134 13.70 -2.23 -9.01
C GLN A 134 13.10 -1.10 -8.16
N ALA A 135 11.85 -1.22 -7.70
CA ALA A 135 11.19 -0.17 -6.91
C ALA A 135 11.99 0.23 -5.66
N SER A 136 12.64 -0.72 -4.99
CA SER A 136 13.51 -0.43 -3.83
C SER A 136 14.73 0.42 -4.24
N HIS A 137 15.34 0.11 -5.39
CA HIS A 137 16.45 0.88 -5.95
C HIS A 137 16.01 2.29 -6.35
N MET A 138 14.83 2.43 -6.98
CA MET A 138 14.24 3.72 -7.32
C MET A 138 14.04 4.59 -6.08
N ILE A 139 13.45 4.04 -5.02
CA ILE A 139 13.22 4.75 -3.76
C ILE A 139 14.56 5.17 -3.14
N SER A 140 15.53 4.25 -3.06
CA SER A 140 16.85 4.55 -2.50
C SER A 140 17.60 5.62 -3.27
N GLN A 141 17.53 5.60 -4.61
CA GLN A 141 18.16 6.60 -5.46
C GLN A 141 17.57 8.00 -5.22
N VAL A 142 16.25 8.10 -5.03
CA VAL A 142 15.60 9.38 -4.68
C VAL A 142 15.99 9.82 -3.27
N LEU A 143 16.05 8.90 -2.30
CA LEU A 143 16.33 9.23 -0.91
C LEU A 143 17.81 9.52 -0.63
N SER A 144 18.73 8.98 -1.41
CA SER A 144 20.16 9.31 -1.28
C SER A 144 20.39 10.81 -1.50
N VAL A 145 21.22 11.42 -0.63
CA VAL A 145 21.60 12.82 -0.75
C VAL A 145 22.54 12.96 -1.94
N GLU A 146 22.25 13.88 -2.87
CA GLU A 146 23.04 14.10 -4.09
C GLU A 146 24.51 14.51 -3.81
N SER A 147 24.86 14.88 -2.56
CA SER A 147 26.19 15.37 -2.18
C SER A 147 27.11 14.36 -1.47
N ASP A 148 26.61 13.23 -0.96
CA ASP A 148 27.48 12.26 -0.28
C ASP A 148 27.96 11.21 -1.29
N LYS A 149 29.22 11.33 -1.72
CA LYS A 149 30.01 10.18 -2.19
C LYS A 149 30.16 9.18 -1.04
N LYS A 150 29.09 8.47 -0.67
CA LYS A 150 29.21 7.26 0.15
C LYS A 150 30.12 6.32 -0.62
N THR A 151 31.28 6.01 -0.04
CA THR A 151 32.25 5.11 -0.68
C THR A 151 31.61 3.74 -0.84
N LYS A 152 31.71 3.14 -2.04
CA LYS A 152 31.20 1.79 -2.35
C LYS A 152 31.61 0.75 -1.29
N LEU A 153 32.76 0.95 -0.65
CA LEU A 153 33.26 0.14 0.46
C LEU A 153 32.34 0.18 1.69
N LYS A 154 31.83 1.36 2.08
CA LYS A 154 30.90 1.50 3.20
C LYS A 154 29.63 0.71 2.92
N ASP A 155 29.04 0.86 1.74
CA ASP A 155 27.82 0.13 1.36
C ASP A 155 28.04 -1.38 1.30
N PHE A 156 29.19 -1.84 0.80
CA PHE A 156 29.55 -3.26 0.81
C PHE A 156 29.69 -3.83 2.22
N VAL A 157 30.40 -3.13 3.12
CA VAL A 157 30.54 -3.52 4.53
C VAL A 157 29.17 -3.52 5.23
N MET A 158 28.31 -2.56 4.93
CA MET A 158 26.97 -2.46 5.50
C MET A 158 26.06 -3.59 4.99
N ALA A 159 26.15 -3.96 3.72
CA ALA A 159 25.45 -5.11 3.16
C ALA A 159 25.94 -6.42 3.80
N ALA A 160 27.26 -6.59 3.94
CA ALA A 160 27.87 -7.79 4.51
C ALA A 160 27.57 -7.98 6.01
N THR A 161 27.40 -6.88 6.75
CA THR A 161 27.11 -6.92 8.20
C THR A 161 25.61 -6.79 8.52
N ARG A 162 24.75 -6.69 7.50
CA ARG A 162 23.31 -6.40 7.64
C ARG A 162 22.60 -7.37 8.59
N GLN A 163 22.76 -8.67 8.35
CA GLN A 163 22.07 -9.72 9.12
C GLN A 163 22.48 -9.68 10.59
N LYS A 164 23.79 -9.70 10.88
CA LYS A 164 24.32 -9.63 12.26
C LYS A 164 23.84 -8.37 13.00
N ARG A 165 23.72 -7.25 12.31
CA ARG A 165 23.19 -6.00 12.88
C ARG A 165 21.70 -6.10 13.21
N PHE A 166 20.90 -6.66 12.31
CA PHE A 166 19.46 -6.86 12.53
C PHE A 166 19.21 -7.80 13.71
N GLU A 167 19.94 -8.92 13.78
CA GLU A 167 19.88 -9.87 14.90
C GLU A 167 20.25 -9.21 16.24
N ARG A 168 21.32 -8.41 16.26
CA ARG A 168 21.74 -7.68 17.47
C ARG A 168 20.66 -6.72 17.96
N VAL A 169 20.18 -5.82 17.09
CA VAL A 169 19.15 -4.83 17.45
C VAL A 169 17.86 -5.53 17.93
N THR A 170 17.48 -6.62 17.26
CA THR A 170 16.28 -7.40 17.63
C THR A 170 16.44 -8.03 19.01
N LYS A 171 17.62 -8.60 19.31
CA LYS A 171 17.90 -9.22 20.61
C LYS A 171 17.91 -8.19 21.73
N ASP A 172 18.58 -7.05 21.51
CA ASP A 172 18.76 -6.01 22.51
C ASP A 172 17.43 -5.33 22.88
N LEU A 173 16.53 -5.16 21.91
CA LEU A 173 15.25 -4.47 22.11
C LEU A 173 14.05 -5.39 22.37
N LYS A 174 14.24 -6.71 22.44
CA LYS A 174 13.14 -7.69 22.53
C LYS A 174 12.20 -7.41 23.71
N VAL A 175 12.75 -7.18 24.91
CA VAL A 175 11.96 -6.94 26.13
C VAL A 175 11.31 -5.57 26.07
N THR A 176 12.06 -4.54 25.69
CA THR A 176 11.56 -3.17 25.52
C THR A 176 10.38 -3.11 24.56
N ARG A 177 10.44 -3.88 23.47
CA ARG A 177 9.37 -3.99 22.47
C ARG A 177 8.06 -4.45 23.11
N VAL A 178 8.08 -5.55 23.86
CA VAL A 178 6.86 -6.10 24.51
C VAL A 178 6.19 -5.05 25.40
N PHE A 179 6.96 -4.40 26.30
CA PHE A 179 6.41 -3.36 27.16
C PHE A 179 5.89 -2.16 26.36
N SER A 180 6.63 -1.71 25.33
CA SER A 180 6.17 -0.59 24.50
C SER A 180 4.88 -0.93 23.74
N THR A 181 4.75 -2.15 23.23
CA THR A 181 3.55 -2.60 22.52
C THR A 181 2.33 -2.60 23.44
N LEU A 182 2.47 -3.16 24.66
CA LEU A 182 1.40 -3.13 25.67
C LEU A 182 0.97 -1.71 26.02
N VAL A 183 1.93 -0.80 26.20
CA VAL A 183 1.62 0.62 26.48
C VAL A 183 0.86 1.27 25.32
N GLU A 184 1.22 0.98 24.08
CA GLU A 184 0.49 1.52 22.91
C GLU A 184 -0.90 0.90 22.76
N GLU A 185 -1.09 -0.38 23.08
CA GLU A 185 -2.41 -1.02 23.16
C GLU A 185 -3.29 -0.37 24.23
N MET A 186 -2.74 -0.13 25.44
CA MET A 186 -3.44 0.57 26.52
C MET A 186 -3.85 1.98 26.11
N LYS A 187 -2.94 2.76 25.52
CA LYS A 187 -3.26 4.11 25.01
C LYS A 187 -4.34 4.11 23.93
N ALA A 188 -4.36 3.10 23.06
CA ALA A 188 -5.38 2.96 22.03
C ALA A 188 -6.77 2.67 22.63
N MET A 189 -6.82 1.97 23.76
CA MET A 189 -8.05 1.72 24.53
C MET A 189 -8.49 2.94 25.36
N GLU A 190 -7.54 3.68 25.92
CA GLU A 190 -7.70 4.80 26.87
C GLU A 190 -8.05 6.16 26.22
N ARG A 191 -8.28 6.27 24.91
CA ARG A 191 -8.76 7.53 24.29
C ARG A 191 -10.18 7.87 24.78
N VAL A 192 -10.23 8.39 25.99
CA VAL A 192 -11.25 9.18 26.66
C VAL A 192 -10.55 10.51 26.89
N ASP A 193 -11.09 11.62 26.37
CA ASP A 193 -10.47 12.93 26.57
C ASP A 193 -10.23 13.18 28.06
N ASP A 194 -8.99 13.57 28.36
CA ASP A 194 -8.40 13.72 29.68
C ASP A 194 -8.90 15.02 30.34
N GLU A 195 -9.89 14.93 31.24
CA GLU A 195 -9.99 15.79 32.46
C GLU A 195 -11.08 15.38 33.47
N SER A 196 -11.44 14.09 33.60
CA SER A 196 -12.27 13.65 34.75
C SER A 196 -11.67 12.45 35.45
N LYS A 197 -11.02 12.74 36.58
CA LYS A 197 -10.71 11.80 37.65
C LYS A 197 -11.84 10.79 37.84
N TYR A 198 -11.48 9.50 37.92
CA TYR A 198 -12.16 8.47 38.71
C TYR A 198 -13.65 8.71 38.99
N THR A 199 -14.51 8.47 37.99
CA THR A 199 -15.87 7.98 38.21
C THR A 199 -16.26 7.09 37.06
N ASP A 200 -16.57 5.85 37.39
CA ASP A 200 -17.02 4.74 36.52
C ASP A 200 -18.43 4.98 35.93
N VAL A 201 -18.77 6.23 35.62
CA VAL A 201 -20.11 6.66 35.27
C VAL A 201 -20.03 7.82 34.27
N MET A 202 -20.74 7.65 33.14
CA MET A 202 -21.03 8.63 32.09
C MET A 202 -20.15 8.62 30.83
N ALA A 203 -20.15 7.50 30.09
CA ALA A 203 -20.26 7.64 28.64
C ALA A 203 -21.59 8.36 28.31
N PRO A 204 -21.65 9.28 27.33
CA PRO A 204 -22.89 9.98 27.00
C PRO A 204 -24.03 8.98 26.77
N VAL A 205 -25.16 9.20 27.45
CA VAL A 205 -26.33 8.30 27.55
C VAL A 205 -26.84 7.82 26.17
N ALA A 206 -26.58 8.56 25.09
CA ALA A 206 -26.94 8.18 23.73
C ALA A 206 -26.10 7.03 23.15
N HIS A 207 -24.84 6.86 23.57
CA HIS A 207 -23.93 5.83 23.03
C HIS A 207 -24.12 4.47 23.69
N SER A 208 -24.51 4.42 24.96
CA SER A 208 -24.79 3.16 25.68
C SER A 208 -26.12 2.50 25.26
N GLN A 209 -27.00 3.23 24.57
CA GLN A 209 -28.30 2.72 24.13
C GLN A 209 -28.33 2.10 22.73
N ARG A 210 -27.35 2.37 21.86
CA ARG A 210 -27.29 1.72 20.53
C ARG A 210 -26.39 0.49 20.51
N SER A 211 -26.54 -0.35 19.48
CA SER A 211 -25.55 -1.39 19.18
C SER A 211 -24.20 -0.76 18.85
N PRO A 212 -23.08 -1.36 19.31
CA PRO A 212 -21.75 -0.92 18.92
C PRO A 212 -21.51 -1.21 17.42
N ILE A 213 -20.65 -0.41 16.80
CA ILE A 213 -20.36 -0.49 15.35
C ILE A 213 -18.96 -1.05 15.15
N LEU A 214 -18.85 -2.06 14.29
CA LEU A 214 -17.59 -2.54 13.73
C LEU A 214 -17.51 -2.08 12.27
N LEU A 215 -16.64 -1.12 11.99
CA LEU A 215 -16.32 -0.68 10.64
C LEU A 215 -15.10 -1.45 10.10
N LEU A 216 -15.34 -2.29 9.12
CA LEU A 216 -14.31 -3.00 8.37
C LEU A 216 -13.92 -2.17 7.15
N MET A 217 -12.77 -1.50 7.21
CA MET A 217 -12.18 -0.80 6.06
C MET A 217 -11.30 -1.77 5.28
N GLY A 218 -11.69 -2.08 4.04
CA GLY A 218 -11.00 -3.01 3.15
C GLY A 218 -10.53 -2.36 1.85
N GLY A 219 -9.52 -2.97 1.23
CA GLY A 219 -8.92 -2.45 0.01
C GLY A 219 -7.42 -2.67 -0.02
N GLY A 220 -6.90 -2.95 -1.22
CA GLY A 220 -5.47 -3.18 -1.40
C GLY A 220 -4.61 -2.01 -0.92
N MET A 221 -3.34 -2.28 -0.64
CA MET A 221 -2.44 -1.23 -0.15
C MET A 221 -2.32 -0.11 -1.19
N GLY A 222 -2.35 1.15 -0.76
CA GLY A 222 -2.35 2.31 -1.67
C GLY A 222 -3.69 2.60 -2.38
N ALA A 223 -4.78 1.89 -2.05
CA ALA A 223 -6.10 2.14 -2.64
C ALA A 223 -6.75 3.47 -2.22
N GLY A 224 -6.22 4.19 -1.22
CA GLY A 224 -6.80 5.46 -0.75
C GLY A 224 -7.83 5.33 0.38
N LYS A 225 -7.76 4.26 1.18
CA LYS A 225 -8.67 4.01 2.31
C LYS A 225 -8.78 5.19 3.28
N SER A 226 -7.66 5.79 3.65
CA SER A 226 -7.63 6.92 4.58
C SER A 226 -8.37 8.16 4.05
N THR A 227 -8.48 8.34 2.73
CA THR A 227 -9.27 9.42 2.13
C THR A 227 -10.76 9.17 2.33
N VAL A 228 -11.21 7.93 2.06
CA VAL A 228 -12.62 7.53 2.23
C VAL A 228 -13.02 7.54 3.71
N LEU A 229 -12.16 7.06 4.61
CA LEU A 229 -12.42 7.03 6.05
C LEU A 229 -12.68 8.45 6.61
N LYS A 230 -11.93 9.45 6.15
CA LYS A 230 -12.12 10.85 6.58
C LYS A 230 -13.53 11.37 6.25
N ASP A 231 -14.12 10.92 5.15
CA ASP A 231 -15.45 11.35 4.75
C ASP A 231 -16.53 10.56 5.49
N ILE A 232 -16.33 9.26 5.71
CA ILE A 232 -17.23 8.42 6.52
C ILE A 232 -17.35 8.93 7.95
N LEU A 233 -16.23 9.31 8.57
CA LEU A 233 -16.24 9.78 9.97
C LEU A 233 -16.98 11.13 10.16
N LYS A 234 -17.30 11.84 9.07
CA LYS A 234 -18.15 13.04 9.10
C LYS A 234 -19.64 12.71 9.02
N GLU A 235 -20.02 11.48 8.69
CA GLU A 235 -21.41 11.08 8.53
C GLU A 235 -22.15 11.09 9.88
N PRO A 236 -23.49 11.33 9.88
CA PRO A 236 -24.28 11.35 11.11
C PRO A 236 -24.18 10.07 11.95
N LEU A 237 -23.97 8.92 11.32
CA LEU A 237 -23.77 7.63 12.00
C LEU A 237 -22.58 7.66 12.98
N TRP A 238 -21.54 8.43 12.63
CA TRP A 238 -20.29 8.53 13.39
C TRP A 238 -20.21 9.79 14.26
N ALA A 239 -21.22 10.67 14.19
CA ALA A 239 -21.27 11.89 15.00
C ALA A 239 -21.23 11.53 16.50
N GLY A 240 -20.22 12.05 17.21
CA GLY A 240 -19.97 11.75 18.62
C GLY A 240 -19.40 10.35 18.91
N ALA A 241 -19.44 9.40 17.98
CA ALA A 241 -18.84 8.06 18.11
C ALA A 241 -17.40 8.01 17.60
N ALA A 242 -17.10 8.77 16.54
CA ALA A 242 -15.79 8.76 15.88
C ALA A 242 -14.62 9.05 16.84
N ALA A 243 -14.81 9.99 17.78
CA ALA A 243 -13.77 10.37 18.74
C ALA A 243 -13.45 9.24 19.74
N ASN A 244 -14.43 8.40 20.06
CA ASN A 244 -14.34 7.34 21.06
C ASN A 244 -14.14 5.94 20.44
N ALA A 245 -14.09 5.85 19.11
CA ALA A 245 -13.91 4.59 18.40
C ALA A 245 -12.45 4.13 18.51
N VAL A 246 -12.27 2.82 18.76
CA VAL A 246 -10.94 2.20 18.77
C VAL A 246 -10.51 1.96 17.32
N VAL A 247 -9.44 2.63 16.89
CA VAL A 247 -8.87 2.45 15.55
C VAL A 247 -7.81 1.35 15.60
N VAL A 248 -8.05 0.25 14.91
CA VAL A 248 -7.15 -0.89 14.79
C VAL A 248 -6.46 -0.83 13.43
N GLU A 249 -5.19 -0.40 13.42
CA GLU A 249 -4.34 -0.35 12.23
C GLU A 249 -2.98 -1.00 12.54
N ALA A 250 -2.67 -2.14 11.92
CA ALA A 250 -1.39 -2.82 12.14
C ALA A 250 -0.18 -1.95 11.75
N ASP A 251 -0.32 -1.09 10.74
CA ASP A 251 0.76 -0.20 10.31
C ASP A 251 1.06 0.89 11.36
N ALA A 252 0.10 1.31 12.20
CA ALA A 252 0.34 2.27 13.29
C ALA A 252 1.28 1.68 14.36
N PHE A 253 1.09 0.40 14.71
CA PHE A 253 1.99 -0.32 15.63
C PHE A 253 3.40 -0.51 15.05
N LYS A 254 3.57 -0.57 13.73
CA LYS A 254 4.92 -0.62 13.12
C LYS A 254 5.68 0.69 13.34
N GLU A 255 4.99 1.83 13.26
CA GLU A 255 5.61 3.15 13.41
C GLU A 255 6.05 3.43 14.86
N THR A 256 5.40 2.80 15.84
CA THR A 256 5.76 2.89 17.26
C THR A 256 6.75 1.81 17.70
N ASP A 257 6.90 0.73 16.93
CA ASP A 257 7.84 -0.36 17.22
C ASP A 257 9.28 0.14 17.37
N VAL A 258 9.88 -0.14 18.52
CA VAL A 258 11.23 0.31 18.89
C VAL A 258 12.32 -0.25 17.98
N ILE A 259 12.16 -1.46 17.44
CA ILE A 259 13.09 -2.08 16.48
C ILE A 259 12.96 -1.36 15.14
N TYR A 260 11.73 -1.12 14.68
CA TYR A 260 11.49 -0.38 13.45
C TYR A 260 12.11 1.02 13.49
N ARG A 261 11.90 1.76 14.58
CA ARG A 261 12.50 3.09 14.79
C ARG A 261 14.02 3.05 14.85
N ALA A 262 14.60 2.08 15.56
CA ALA A 262 16.05 1.93 15.70
C ALA A 262 16.75 1.62 14.37
N LEU A 263 16.11 0.83 13.50
CA LEU A 263 16.66 0.48 12.19
C LEU A 263 16.42 1.59 11.15
N SER A 264 15.24 2.21 11.15
CA SER A 264 14.86 3.26 10.19
C SER A 264 15.59 4.59 10.42
N SER A 265 15.92 4.92 11.67
CA SER A 265 16.64 6.16 12.03
C SER A 265 18.09 6.21 11.54
N ARG A 266 18.69 5.07 11.19
CA ARG A 266 20.12 4.99 10.78
C ARG A 266 20.40 5.34 9.31
N GLY A 267 19.39 5.78 8.55
CA GLY A 267 19.57 6.36 7.21
C GLY A 267 19.95 5.35 6.10
N HIS A 268 19.61 4.07 6.28
CA HIS A 268 19.86 3.02 5.29
C HIS A 268 18.60 2.67 4.49
N HIS A 269 18.35 3.44 3.43
CA HIS A 269 17.14 3.28 2.61
C HIS A 269 17.03 1.93 1.90
N ASN A 270 18.17 1.28 1.61
CA ASN A 270 18.23 -0.07 1.02
C ASN A 270 17.64 -1.18 1.92
N ASP A 271 17.48 -0.90 3.21
CA ASP A 271 17.04 -1.88 4.21
C ASP A 271 15.57 -1.65 4.62
N MET A 272 14.92 -0.63 4.06
CA MET A 272 13.58 -0.17 4.46
C MET A 272 12.54 -1.30 4.38
N LEU A 273 12.57 -2.07 3.29
CA LEU A 273 11.65 -3.16 3.07
C LEU A 273 11.83 -4.30 4.09
N GLN A 274 13.08 -4.71 4.31
CA GLN A 274 13.42 -5.78 5.26
C GLN A 274 13.12 -5.38 6.70
N THR A 275 13.30 -4.09 7.03
CA THR A 275 12.95 -3.52 8.33
C THR A 275 11.44 -3.57 8.58
N ALA A 276 10.63 -3.21 7.58
CA ALA A 276 9.17 -3.27 7.67
C ALA A 276 8.65 -4.72 7.82
N GLU A 277 9.30 -5.68 7.16
CA GLU A 277 8.93 -7.10 7.23
C GLU A 277 9.30 -7.75 8.56
N LEU A 278 10.45 -7.38 9.13
CA LEU A 278 10.91 -7.87 10.43
C LEU A 278 9.88 -7.60 11.55
N VAL A 279 9.20 -6.46 11.48
CA VAL A 279 8.21 -6.07 12.49
C VAL A 279 6.77 -6.41 12.10
N HIS A 280 6.55 -7.00 10.92
CA HIS A 280 5.20 -7.19 10.42
C HIS A 280 4.34 -8.07 11.32
N GLN A 281 4.86 -9.24 11.74
CA GLN A 281 4.08 -10.18 12.54
C GLN A 281 3.68 -9.60 13.88
N SER A 282 4.61 -8.99 14.62
CA SER A 282 4.28 -8.43 15.94
C SER A 282 3.24 -7.31 15.86
N SER A 283 3.29 -6.48 14.80
CA SER A 283 2.33 -5.40 14.64
C SER A 283 0.96 -5.93 14.24
N THR A 284 0.90 -7.03 13.48
CA THR A 284 -0.34 -7.77 13.22
C THR A 284 -0.89 -8.40 14.51
N ASP A 285 -0.03 -9.00 15.34
CA ASP A 285 -0.43 -9.61 16.60
C ASP A 285 -0.98 -8.54 17.57
N ALA A 286 -0.29 -7.39 17.70
CA ALA A 286 -0.73 -6.27 18.53
C ALA A 286 -2.08 -5.69 18.08
N ALA A 287 -2.26 -5.52 16.78
CA ALA A 287 -3.55 -5.08 16.22
C ALA A 287 -4.66 -6.11 16.48
N SER A 288 -4.35 -7.41 16.43
CA SER A 288 -5.31 -8.48 16.71
C SER A 288 -5.68 -8.54 18.20
N SER A 289 -4.70 -8.31 19.09
CA SER A 289 -4.89 -8.18 20.55
C SER A 289 -5.82 -7.01 20.87
N LEU A 290 -5.55 -5.84 20.29
CA LEU A 290 -6.39 -4.66 20.45
C LEU A 290 -7.81 -4.89 19.92
N LEU A 291 -7.94 -5.56 18.76
CA LEU A 291 -9.23 -5.85 18.14
C LEU A 291 -10.12 -6.73 19.02
N VAL A 292 -9.62 -7.88 19.48
CA VAL A 292 -10.42 -8.79 20.31
C VAL A 292 -10.78 -8.15 21.65
N THR A 293 -9.86 -7.38 22.23
CA THR A 293 -10.11 -6.62 23.46
C THR A 293 -11.22 -5.60 23.26
N ALA A 294 -11.13 -4.76 22.23
CA ALA A 294 -12.13 -3.72 21.96
C ALA A 294 -13.52 -4.32 21.67
N LEU A 295 -13.58 -5.44 20.94
CA LEU A 295 -14.84 -6.14 20.63
C LEU A 295 -15.47 -6.80 21.87
N ASN A 296 -14.66 -7.40 22.74
CA ASN A 296 -15.13 -7.96 24.01
C ASN A 296 -15.69 -6.88 24.95
N GLU A 297 -15.17 -5.65 24.89
CA GLU A 297 -15.61 -4.51 25.69
C GLU A 297 -16.79 -3.74 25.06
N GLY A 298 -17.31 -4.20 23.91
CA GLY A 298 -18.45 -3.55 23.26
C GLY A 298 -18.15 -2.14 22.74
N ARG A 299 -16.89 -1.82 22.44
CA ARG A 299 -16.46 -0.52 21.90
C ARG A 299 -16.84 -0.40 20.42
N ASP A 300 -17.09 0.82 19.94
CA ASP A 300 -17.05 1.06 18.50
C ASP A 300 -15.63 0.83 17.99
N VAL A 301 -15.49 0.08 16.89
CA VAL A 301 -14.19 -0.31 16.34
C VAL A 301 -14.11 0.08 14.87
N ILE A 302 -13.00 0.68 14.48
CA ILE A 302 -12.62 0.90 13.09
C ILE A 302 -11.40 0.04 12.80
N MET A 303 -11.60 -1.04 12.05
CA MET A 303 -10.53 -1.92 11.62
C MET A 303 -10.04 -1.51 10.23
N ASP A 304 -8.85 -0.91 10.16
CA ASP A 304 -8.18 -0.55 8.90
C ASP A 304 -7.23 -1.68 8.47
N GLY A 305 -7.68 -2.44 7.46
CA GLY A 305 -6.94 -3.58 6.93
C GLY A 305 -6.97 -3.64 5.40
N THR A 306 -6.28 -4.61 4.83
CA THR A 306 -6.49 -4.94 3.41
C THR A 306 -7.75 -5.76 3.20
N LEU A 307 -8.17 -6.51 4.23
CA LEU A 307 -9.23 -7.54 4.20
C LEU A 307 -9.02 -8.57 3.08
N SER A 308 -7.76 -8.77 2.67
CA SER A 308 -7.42 -9.68 1.58
C SER A 308 -7.42 -11.15 1.98
N TRP A 309 -7.34 -11.46 3.27
CA TRP A 309 -7.24 -12.82 3.78
C TRP A 309 -8.59 -13.27 4.32
N GLU A 310 -9.31 -14.05 3.52
CA GLU A 310 -10.70 -14.40 3.74
C GLU A 310 -10.98 -15.10 5.08
N PRO A 311 -10.26 -16.16 5.49
CA PRO A 311 -10.58 -16.86 6.73
C PRO A 311 -10.48 -15.96 7.96
N PHE A 312 -9.51 -15.04 7.99
CA PHE A 312 -9.38 -14.07 9.07
C PHE A 312 -10.60 -13.15 9.17
N VAL A 313 -11.08 -12.62 8.04
CA VAL A 313 -12.21 -11.69 8.02
C VAL A 313 -13.51 -12.41 8.40
N GLU A 314 -13.73 -13.61 7.87
CA GLU A 314 -14.92 -14.40 8.21
C GLU A 314 -14.97 -14.76 9.70
N GLN A 315 -13.85 -15.26 10.25
CA GLN A 315 -13.76 -15.56 11.68
C GLN A 315 -13.94 -14.29 12.54
N THR A 316 -13.42 -13.14 12.09
CA THR A 316 -13.61 -11.85 12.78
C THR A 316 -15.07 -11.41 12.78
N ILE A 317 -15.77 -11.53 11.64
CA ILE A 317 -17.21 -11.24 11.56
C ILE A 317 -17.98 -12.20 12.47
N ALA A 318 -17.68 -13.50 12.45
CA ALA A 318 -18.33 -14.49 13.31
C ALA A 318 -18.11 -14.19 14.80
N MET A 319 -16.90 -13.80 15.18
CA MET A 319 -16.58 -13.34 16.53
C MET A 319 -17.41 -12.10 16.89
N ALA A 320 -17.38 -11.05 16.07
CA ALA A 320 -18.12 -9.80 16.33
C ALA A 320 -19.64 -10.01 16.44
N ARG A 321 -20.20 -10.98 15.71
CA ARG A 321 -21.60 -11.39 15.85
C ARG A 321 -21.88 -12.09 17.18
N ASN A 322 -20.89 -12.74 17.80
CA ASN A 322 -21.05 -13.57 19.00
C ASN A 322 -20.47 -12.97 20.29
N VAL A 323 -19.66 -11.90 20.24
CA VAL A 323 -19.04 -11.28 21.44
C VAL A 323 -20.04 -10.78 22.49
N HIS A 324 -21.30 -10.61 22.11
CA HIS A 324 -22.39 -10.27 23.02
C HIS A 324 -22.86 -11.45 23.88
N LYS A 325 -22.54 -12.68 23.48
CA LYS A 325 -22.86 -13.92 24.20
C LYS A 325 -21.64 -14.51 24.90
N HIS A 326 -20.49 -14.46 24.25
CA HIS A 326 -19.26 -15.11 24.74
C HIS A 326 -18.07 -14.17 24.69
N ARG A 327 -17.08 -14.36 25.55
CA ARG A 327 -15.77 -13.70 25.40
C ARG A 327 -14.84 -14.49 24.48
N TYR A 328 -13.96 -13.77 23.79
CA TYR A 328 -12.96 -14.35 22.90
C TYR A 328 -11.54 -13.94 23.28
N ARG A 329 -10.56 -14.72 22.87
CA ARG A 329 -9.13 -14.40 22.93
C ARG A 329 -8.47 -14.67 21.57
N MET A 330 -7.25 -14.19 21.39
CA MET A 330 -6.47 -14.53 20.20
C MET A 330 -6.23 -16.04 20.14
N GLY A 331 -6.54 -16.64 18.98
CA GLY A 331 -6.15 -17.99 18.65
C GLY A 331 -4.70 -18.08 18.15
N VAL A 332 -4.30 -19.27 17.73
CA VAL A 332 -2.94 -19.55 17.24
C VAL A 332 -2.60 -18.88 15.89
N GLY A 333 -3.59 -18.32 15.20
CA GLY A 333 -3.47 -17.73 13.86
C GLY A 333 -3.32 -18.79 12.77
N TYR A 334 -2.61 -18.43 11.69
CA TYR A 334 -2.22 -19.33 10.62
C TYR A 334 -0.86 -19.96 10.92
N LYS A 335 -0.80 -21.28 11.02
CA LYS A 335 0.44 -22.05 11.23
C LYS A 335 0.48 -23.25 10.29
N VAL A 336 1.67 -23.51 9.75
CA VAL A 336 1.98 -24.71 8.98
C VAL A 336 2.98 -25.52 9.79
N ALA A 337 2.60 -26.73 10.18
CA ALA A 337 3.46 -27.67 10.89
C ALA A 337 4.51 -28.30 9.94
N GLU A 338 5.53 -28.94 10.50
CA GLU A 338 6.63 -29.54 9.72
C GLU A 338 6.15 -30.65 8.77
N ASP A 339 5.05 -31.32 9.11
CA ASP A 339 4.37 -32.33 8.30
C ASP A 339 3.48 -31.74 7.19
N GLY A 340 3.37 -30.41 7.10
CA GLY A 340 2.52 -29.68 6.17
C GLY A 340 1.08 -29.48 6.65
N THR A 341 0.71 -29.93 7.85
CA THR A 341 -0.62 -29.71 8.42
C THR A 341 -0.84 -28.21 8.67
N ILE A 342 -1.96 -27.68 8.19
CA ILE A 342 -2.34 -26.26 8.33
C ILE A 342 -3.34 -26.12 9.47
N THR A 343 -3.01 -25.30 10.45
CA THR A 343 -3.93 -24.83 11.49
C THR A 343 -4.23 -23.36 11.24
N GLU A 344 -5.51 -23.02 11.11
CA GLU A 344 -5.96 -21.65 10.87
C GLU A 344 -7.10 -21.28 11.81
N ASN A 345 -6.75 -20.72 12.97
CA ASN A 345 -7.70 -20.29 13.99
C ASN A 345 -7.27 -18.96 14.60
N TYR A 346 -7.99 -17.89 14.29
CA TYR A 346 -7.63 -16.54 14.72
C TYR A 346 -8.27 -16.15 16.05
N TRP A 347 -9.43 -16.73 16.40
CA TRP A 347 -10.19 -16.36 17.59
C TRP A 347 -10.67 -17.61 18.33
N GLU A 348 -10.39 -17.67 19.62
CA GLU A 348 -10.82 -18.76 20.49
C GLU A 348 -11.84 -18.24 21.49
N GLN A 349 -12.96 -18.95 21.64
CA GLN A 349 -13.92 -18.68 22.70
C GLN A 349 -13.30 -19.03 24.05
N VAL A 350 -13.53 -18.20 25.07
CA VAL A 350 -13.11 -18.46 26.46
C VAL A 350 -14.18 -19.32 27.16
N GLU A 351 -13.78 -20.33 27.93
CA GLU A 351 -14.69 -21.27 28.61
C GLU A 351 -15.49 -20.59 29.75
N GLU A 352 -16.72 -21.07 29.99
CA GLU A 352 -17.77 -20.47 30.85
C GLU A 352 -17.39 -20.28 32.34
N GLU A 353 -16.33 -20.94 32.84
CA GLU A 353 -15.90 -20.78 34.24
C GLU A 353 -15.44 -19.35 34.58
N GLU A 354 -14.99 -18.57 33.57
CA GLU A 354 -14.68 -17.14 33.73
C GLU A 354 -15.90 -16.23 33.53
N GLU A 355 -16.95 -16.70 32.84
CA GLU A 355 -18.18 -15.93 32.58
C GLU A 355 -19.10 -15.89 33.80
N ASN A 356 -19.17 -16.98 34.56
CA ASN A 356 -19.97 -17.07 35.80
C ASN A 356 -19.49 -16.12 36.90
N ARG A 357 -18.19 -15.78 36.96
CA ARG A 357 -17.65 -14.84 37.97
C ARG A 357 -18.05 -13.39 37.72
N GLN A 358 -18.43 -13.02 36.49
CA GLN A 358 -18.84 -11.66 36.15
C GLN A 358 -20.36 -11.48 36.11
N GLN A 359 -21.13 -12.55 35.89
CA GLN A 359 -22.60 -12.52 35.99
C GLN A 359 -23.10 -12.27 37.43
N GLU A 360 -22.31 -12.60 38.45
CA GLU A 360 -22.64 -12.32 39.86
C GLU A 360 -22.62 -10.81 40.22
N ASN A 361 -22.01 -9.94 39.40
CA ASN A 361 -21.89 -8.49 39.64
C ASN A 361 -22.88 -7.61 38.87
N GLY A 362 -23.89 -8.19 38.21
CA GLY A 362 -24.93 -7.45 37.49
C GLY A 362 -24.81 -7.59 35.97
N GLU A 363 -25.96 -7.76 35.31
CA GLU A 363 -26.09 -8.05 33.87
C GLU A 363 -25.34 -7.01 33.00
N THR A 364 -24.19 -7.39 32.46
CA THR A 364 -23.60 -6.68 31.32
C THR A 364 -24.39 -7.07 30.06
N HIS A 365 -25.48 -6.36 29.78
CA HIS A 365 -26.25 -6.49 28.52
C HIS A 365 -25.43 -5.99 27.32
N ARG A 366 -24.39 -6.75 26.95
CA ARG A 366 -23.63 -6.51 25.72
C ARG A 366 -24.58 -6.65 24.53
N LYS A 367 -24.58 -5.65 23.65
CA LYS A 367 -25.43 -5.64 22.45
C LYS A 367 -24.69 -6.28 21.26
N PRO A 368 -25.42 -6.93 20.33
CA PRO A 368 -24.82 -7.42 19.11
C PRO A 368 -24.28 -6.25 18.28
N TYR A 369 -23.12 -6.45 17.65
CA TYR A 369 -22.50 -5.46 16.77
C TYR A 369 -23.30 -5.27 15.48
N ARG A 370 -23.39 -4.00 15.07
CA ARG A 370 -23.69 -3.61 13.69
C ARG A 370 -22.36 -3.59 12.91
N ILE A 371 -22.28 -4.31 11.80
CA ILE A 371 -21.07 -4.46 11.00
C ILE A 371 -21.22 -3.69 9.69
N GLU A 372 -20.36 -2.70 9.52
CA GLU A 372 -20.26 -1.85 8.33
C GLU A 372 -19.01 -2.26 7.54
N LEU A 373 -19.17 -2.61 6.26
CA LEU A 373 -18.05 -2.87 5.35
C LEU A 373 -17.86 -1.69 4.41
N VAL A 374 -16.65 -1.16 4.35
CA VAL A 374 -16.28 -0.17 3.33
C VAL A 374 -15.08 -0.68 2.56
N GLY A 375 -15.32 -1.04 1.31
CA GLY A 375 -14.30 -1.37 0.34
C GLY A 375 -13.80 -0.14 -0.40
N VAL A 376 -12.50 -0.11 -0.70
CA VAL A 376 -11.88 0.91 -1.54
C VAL A 376 -11.04 0.25 -2.63
N VAL A 377 -11.32 0.59 -3.88
CA VAL A 377 -10.63 0.09 -5.07
C VAL A 377 -10.09 1.24 -5.92
N CYS A 378 -9.04 0.92 -6.67
CA CYS A 378 -8.51 1.79 -7.71
C CYS A 378 -7.71 0.93 -8.70
N ASP A 379 -7.31 1.53 -9.82
CA ASP A 379 -6.36 0.94 -10.76
C ASP A 379 -5.11 0.49 -10.00
N ALA A 380 -4.73 -0.77 -10.20
CA ALA A 380 -3.65 -1.36 -9.39
C ALA A 380 -2.30 -0.68 -9.66
N TYR A 381 -2.06 -0.21 -10.88
CA TYR A 381 -0.85 0.57 -11.20
C TYR A 381 -0.82 1.88 -10.40
N LEU A 382 -1.96 2.58 -10.26
CA LEU A 382 -2.05 3.83 -9.51
C LEU A 382 -1.76 3.58 -8.03
N ALA A 383 -2.25 2.46 -7.50
CA ALA A 383 -1.90 2.02 -6.14
C ALA A 383 -0.38 1.80 -5.99
N VAL A 384 0.29 1.17 -6.95
CA VAL A 384 1.75 0.96 -6.92
C VAL A 384 2.49 2.30 -6.89
N VAL A 385 2.13 3.24 -7.77
CA VAL A 385 2.71 4.59 -7.77
C VAL A 385 2.52 5.27 -6.41
N ARG A 386 1.31 5.22 -5.84
CA ARG A 386 1.02 5.75 -4.49
C ARG A 386 1.85 5.08 -3.40
N GLY A 387 2.03 3.76 -3.49
CA GLY A 387 2.85 2.97 -2.57
C GLY A 387 4.32 3.40 -2.59
N ILE A 388 4.89 3.60 -3.79
CA ILE A 388 6.26 4.05 -3.97
C ILE A 388 6.43 5.50 -3.49
N ARG A 389 5.51 6.41 -3.84
CA ARG A 389 5.53 7.80 -3.35
C ARG A 389 5.45 7.85 -1.83
N ARG A 390 4.57 7.05 -1.21
CA ARG A 390 4.48 6.92 0.25
C ARG A 390 5.80 6.45 0.84
N ALA A 391 6.49 5.49 0.20
CA ALA A 391 7.81 5.05 0.65
C ALA A 391 8.86 6.17 0.61
N ILE A 392 8.81 7.05 -0.39
CA ILE A 392 9.69 8.22 -0.47
C ILE A 392 9.35 9.24 0.63
N MET A 393 8.07 9.56 0.81
CA MET A 393 7.63 10.64 1.71
C MET A 393 7.71 10.25 3.19
N VAL A 394 7.22 9.06 3.54
CA VAL A 394 7.09 8.62 4.95
C VAL A 394 7.95 7.40 5.29
N LYS A 395 8.87 7.00 4.39
CA LYS A 395 9.81 5.89 4.60
C LYS A 395 9.12 4.55 4.87
N ARG A 396 7.90 4.35 4.33
CA ARG A 396 7.14 3.10 4.41
C ARG A 396 7.06 2.41 3.05
N ALA A 397 7.98 1.50 2.80
CA ALA A 397 8.01 0.69 1.58
C ALA A 397 7.17 -0.58 1.72
N VAL A 398 6.57 -1.00 0.60
CA VAL A 398 5.92 -2.30 0.48
C VAL A 398 6.37 -2.96 -0.83
N ARG A 399 6.49 -4.29 -0.83
CA ARG A 399 6.73 -5.04 -2.06
C ARG A 399 5.56 -4.86 -3.02
N VAL A 400 5.87 -4.51 -4.26
CA VAL A 400 4.87 -4.34 -5.32
C VAL A 400 4.06 -5.62 -5.53
N ASN A 401 4.71 -6.80 -5.56
CA ASN A 401 4.00 -8.08 -5.66
C ASN A 401 2.98 -8.29 -4.52
N SER A 402 3.35 -8.00 -3.27
CA SER A 402 2.45 -8.09 -2.12
C SER A 402 1.30 -7.09 -2.23
N GLN A 403 1.58 -5.89 -2.74
CA GLN A 403 0.57 -4.87 -3.03
C GLN A 403 -0.44 -5.34 -4.06
N LEU A 404 0.01 -5.80 -5.23
CA LEU A 404 -0.87 -6.33 -6.27
C LEU A 404 -1.67 -7.55 -5.80
N LYS A 405 -1.06 -8.47 -5.06
CA LYS A 405 -1.76 -9.60 -4.43
C LYS A 405 -2.87 -9.13 -3.50
N SER A 406 -2.63 -8.12 -2.65
CA SER A 406 -3.64 -7.61 -1.73
C SER A 406 -4.87 -7.05 -2.46
N HIS A 407 -4.63 -6.32 -3.56
CA HIS A 407 -5.68 -5.79 -4.44
C HIS A 407 -6.49 -6.92 -5.08
N LYS A 408 -5.79 -7.87 -5.72
CA LYS A 408 -6.42 -9.03 -6.37
C LYS A 408 -7.27 -9.83 -5.41
N MET A 409 -6.71 -10.19 -4.26
CA MET A 409 -7.41 -11.01 -3.28
C MET A 409 -8.64 -10.28 -2.72
N PHE A 410 -8.49 -9.02 -2.28
CA PHE A 410 -9.63 -8.23 -1.77
C PHE A 410 -10.76 -8.12 -2.80
N ALA A 411 -10.42 -7.82 -4.06
CA ALA A 411 -11.42 -7.68 -5.12
C ALA A 411 -12.20 -8.98 -5.38
N ASN A 412 -11.55 -10.15 -5.25
CA ASN A 412 -12.20 -11.45 -5.43
C ASN A 412 -13.16 -11.80 -4.28
N VAL A 413 -12.84 -11.42 -3.04
CA VAL A 413 -13.62 -11.81 -1.85
C VAL A 413 -14.68 -10.78 -1.44
N PHE A 414 -14.57 -9.53 -1.90
CA PHE A 414 -15.49 -8.45 -1.55
C PHE A 414 -16.98 -8.82 -1.70
N PRO A 415 -17.44 -9.44 -2.80
CA PRO A 415 -18.85 -9.83 -2.95
C PRO A 415 -19.34 -10.79 -1.86
N ARG A 416 -18.48 -11.69 -1.37
CA ARG A 416 -18.82 -12.62 -0.29
C ARG A 416 -18.93 -11.89 1.04
N TYR A 417 -18.01 -10.96 1.34
CA TYR A 417 -18.11 -10.16 2.55
C TYR A 417 -19.42 -9.35 2.61
N CYS A 418 -19.90 -8.82 1.47
CA CYS A 418 -21.19 -8.14 1.41
C CYS A 418 -22.35 -9.01 1.92
N GLN A 419 -22.26 -10.34 1.87
CA GLN A 419 -23.30 -11.26 2.37
C GLN A 419 -23.23 -11.46 3.89
N LEU A 420 -22.09 -11.19 4.52
CA LEU A 420 -21.83 -11.45 5.94
C LEU A 420 -22.07 -10.22 6.84
N VAL A 421 -22.11 -9.03 6.25
CA VAL A 421 -22.22 -7.75 6.93
C VAL A 421 -23.61 -7.11 6.77
N ASP A 422 -23.94 -6.20 7.68
CA ASP A 422 -25.24 -5.49 7.65
C ASP A 422 -25.29 -4.52 6.47
N ASN A 423 -24.23 -3.72 6.31
CA ASN A 423 -24.14 -2.73 5.25
C ASN A 423 -22.79 -2.81 4.57
N ALA A 424 -22.76 -2.58 3.25
CA ALA A 424 -21.52 -2.56 2.49
C ALA A 424 -21.50 -1.37 1.54
N ARG A 425 -20.34 -0.71 1.41
CA ARG A 425 -20.09 0.34 0.41
C ARG A 425 -18.78 0.07 -0.30
N LEU A 426 -18.70 0.39 -1.59
CA LEU A 426 -17.50 0.28 -2.39
C LEU A 426 -17.20 1.64 -3.02
N TYR A 427 -16.00 2.17 -2.78
CA TYR A 427 -15.54 3.42 -3.35
C TYR A 427 -14.42 3.20 -4.38
N CYS A 428 -14.47 3.91 -5.49
CA CYS A 428 -13.39 4.02 -6.46
C CYS A 428 -12.59 5.31 -6.22
N THR A 429 -11.25 5.23 -6.23
CA THR A 429 -10.36 6.39 -6.07
C THR A 429 -9.49 6.65 -7.30
N ASN A 430 -9.99 6.38 -8.50
CA ASN A 430 -9.24 6.57 -9.74
C ASN A 430 -9.03 8.05 -10.10
N ALA A 431 -9.91 8.94 -9.65
CA ALA A 431 -9.76 10.38 -9.84
C ALA A 431 -8.48 10.89 -9.13
N VAL A 432 -7.42 11.16 -9.90
CA VAL A 432 -6.14 11.67 -9.34
C VAL A 432 -6.37 13.06 -8.76
N GLY A 433 -6.24 13.20 -7.44
CA GLY A 433 -6.52 14.45 -6.73
C GLY A 433 -8.00 14.78 -6.56
N GLY A 434 -8.91 13.94 -7.07
CA GLY A 434 -10.36 14.09 -6.93
C GLY A 434 -10.94 13.34 -5.72
N PRO A 435 -12.23 13.57 -5.39
CA PRO A 435 -12.90 12.85 -4.32
C PRO A 435 -13.15 11.37 -4.68
N PRO A 436 -13.24 10.48 -3.68
CA PRO A 436 -13.68 9.10 -3.90
C PRO A 436 -15.11 9.04 -4.47
N LYS A 437 -15.35 8.17 -5.46
CA LYS A 437 -16.68 7.94 -6.03
C LYS A 437 -17.30 6.67 -5.41
N LEU A 438 -18.53 6.75 -4.90
CA LEU A 438 -19.28 5.56 -4.48
C LEU A 438 -19.76 4.80 -5.72
N ILE A 439 -19.40 3.53 -5.84
CA ILE A 439 -19.67 2.70 -7.04
C ILE A 439 -20.47 1.43 -6.75
N ALA A 440 -20.60 1.05 -5.48
CA ALA A 440 -21.56 0.03 -5.06
C ALA A 440 -21.99 0.27 -3.61
N TRP A 441 -23.23 -0.09 -3.28
CA TRP A 441 -23.75 0.00 -1.92
C TRP A 441 -24.85 -1.02 -1.65
N LYS A 442 -24.91 -1.47 -0.39
CA LYS A 442 -25.90 -2.39 0.17
C LYS A 442 -26.34 -1.83 1.51
N ASP A 443 -27.65 -1.82 1.74
CA ASP A 443 -28.28 -1.47 3.01
C ASP A 443 -29.16 -2.63 3.51
N GLY A 444 -28.89 -3.16 4.69
CA GLY A 444 -29.61 -4.30 5.27
C GLY A 444 -29.60 -5.54 4.37
N ASP A 445 -30.73 -6.23 4.21
CA ASP A 445 -30.81 -7.46 3.39
C ASP A 445 -30.94 -7.20 1.88
N ASN A 446 -30.82 -5.94 1.43
CA ASN A 446 -30.95 -5.62 0.02
C ASN A 446 -29.78 -6.18 -0.81
N PRO A 447 -30.02 -6.55 -2.08
CA PRO A 447 -28.94 -6.84 -3.01
C PRO A 447 -28.00 -5.64 -3.17
N LEU A 448 -26.73 -5.92 -3.51
CA LEU A 448 -25.74 -4.88 -3.78
C LEU A 448 -26.15 -4.10 -5.04
N LEU A 449 -26.44 -2.80 -4.87
CA LEU A 449 -26.70 -1.87 -5.95
C LEU A 449 -25.37 -1.36 -6.50
N ILE A 450 -25.22 -1.30 -7.82
CA ILE A 450 -23.94 -1.15 -8.51
C ILE A 450 -24.05 -0.04 -9.58
N ASP A 451 -23.02 0.81 -9.66
CA ASP A 451 -22.77 1.67 -10.82
C ASP A 451 -22.16 0.82 -11.96
N PRO A 452 -22.89 0.58 -13.05
CA PRO A 452 -22.48 -0.35 -14.10
C PRO A 452 -21.23 0.11 -14.88
N ASP A 453 -20.92 1.42 -14.88
CA ASP A 453 -19.78 1.96 -15.61
C ASP A 453 -18.49 1.75 -14.82
N ASP A 454 -18.50 2.04 -13.52
CA ASP A 454 -17.30 2.03 -12.69
C ASP A 454 -17.02 0.72 -11.95
N ILE A 455 -18.02 -0.17 -11.80
CA ILE A 455 -17.79 -1.46 -11.14
C ILE A 455 -16.74 -2.32 -11.85
N LYS A 456 -16.50 -2.05 -13.14
CA LYS A 456 -15.45 -2.67 -13.94
C LYS A 456 -14.07 -2.57 -13.28
N CYS A 457 -13.82 -1.53 -12.49
CA CYS A 457 -12.57 -1.40 -11.72
C CYS A 457 -12.36 -2.60 -10.78
N LEU A 458 -13.42 -3.06 -10.09
CA LEU A 458 -13.36 -4.23 -9.20
C LEU A 458 -13.03 -5.51 -9.98
N SER A 459 -13.70 -5.75 -11.12
CA SER A 459 -13.46 -6.94 -11.96
C SER A 459 -12.10 -6.92 -12.65
N ASN A 460 -11.62 -5.75 -13.05
CA ASN A 460 -10.29 -5.61 -13.63
C ASN A 460 -9.27 -6.00 -12.56
N VAL A 461 -9.32 -5.37 -11.38
CA VAL A 461 -8.39 -5.65 -10.29
C VAL A 461 -8.43 -7.10 -9.82
N SER A 462 -9.58 -7.78 -9.84
CA SER A 462 -9.69 -9.20 -9.47
C SER A 462 -8.93 -10.15 -10.40
N SER A 463 -8.69 -9.74 -11.65
CA SER A 463 -8.02 -10.53 -12.69
C SER A 463 -6.54 -10.17 -12.93
N LEU A 464 -6.01 -9.15 -12.23
CA LEU A 464 -4.66 -8.65 -12.46
C LEU A 464 -3.57 -9.73 -12.33
N ASN A 465 -2.44 -9.49 -12.97
CA ASN A 465 -1.21 -10.26 -12.81
C ASN A 465 -0.38 -9.72 -11.63
N PRO A 466 -0.29 -10.44 -10.49
CA PRO A 466 0.49 -9.96 -9.34
C PRO A 466 2.01 -10.01 -9.57
N GLY A 467 2.47 -10.80 -10.55
CA GLY A 467 3.88 -10.94 -10.93
C GLY A 467 4.31 -9.98 -12.02
N ALA A 468 3.48 -9.00 -12.38
CA ALA A 468 3.82 -7.99 -13.39
C ALA A 468 5.05 -7.18 -12.96
N GLU A 469 5.90 -6.83 -13.93
CA GLU A 469 7.05 -5.93 -13.73
C GLU A 469 6.78 -4.51 -14.24
N SER A 470 5.62 -4.30 -14.89
CA SER A 470 5.17 -3.00 -15.39
C SER A 470 3.66 -2.93 -15.59
N VAL A 471 3.15 -1.72 -15.84
CA VAL A 471 1.73 -1.47 -16.20
C VAL A 471 1.27 -2.26 -17.42
N TYR A 472 2.17 -2.56 -18.38
CA TYR A 472 1.82 -3.32 -19.59
C TYR A 472 1.63 -4.82 -19.34
N GLU A 473 2.16 -5.34 -18.25
CA GLU A 473 2.04 -6.75 -17.87
C GLU A 473 0.91 -6.99 -16.87
N LEU A 474 0.22 -5.92 -16.45
CA LEU A 474 -0.73 -5.93 -15.33
C LEU A 474 -2.04 -6.67 -15.68
N TYR A 475 -2.49 -6.58 -16.93
CA TYR A 475 -3.71 -7.20 -17.42
C TYR A 475 -3.46 -7.92 -18.76
N THR A 476 -4.32 -8.88 -19.08
CA THR A 476 -4.34 -9.50 -20.41
C THR A 476 -4.97 -8.57 -21.44
N GLU A 477 -4.70 -8.79 -22.72
CA GLU A 477 -5.27 -7.96 -23.80
C GLU A 477 -6.72 -8.35 -24.12
N PRO A 478 -7.64 -7.38 -24.35
CA PRO A 478 -7.42 -5.93 -24.34
C PRO A 478 -7.24 -5.37 -22.92
N SER A 479 -6.19 -4.57 -22.71
CA SER A 479 -5.85 -4.07 -21.38
C SER A 479 -6.69 -2.85 -20.96
N PRO A 480 -7.33 -2.86 -19.76
CA PRO A 480 -8.11 -1.73 -19.25
C PRO A 480 -7.32 -0.42 -19.12
N VAL A 481 -6.00 -0.48 -19.01
CA VAL A 481 -5.13 0.71 -18.88
C VAL A 481 -5.08 1.56 -20.15
N HIS A 482 -5.62 1.07 -21.27
CA HIS A 482 -5.70 1.82 -22.52
C HIS A 482 -7.10 2.33 -22.83
N GLU A 483 -8.09 2.01 -21.99
CA GLU A 483 -9.47 2.44 -22.16
C GLU A 483 -9.65 3.91 -21.71
N PRO A 484 -10.56 4.67 -22.35
CA PRO A 484 -10.96 5.99 -21.86
C PRO A 484 -11.47 5.92 -20.43
N GLY A 485 -11.13 6.89 -19.60
CA GLY A 485 -11.42 6.89 -18.16
C GLY A 485 -10.29 6.29 -17.32
N SER A 486 -9.36 5.54 -17.92
CA SER A 486 -8.16 5.09 -17.20
C SER A 486 -7.17 6.25 -17.06
N VAL A 487 -6.52 6.32 -15.89
CA VAL A 487 -5.52 7.37 -15.61
C VAL A 487 -4.35 7.29 -16.60
N TRP A 488 -4.01 6.10 -17.09
CA TRP A 488 -2.91 5.90 -18.03
C TRP A 488 -3.26 6.46 -19.42
N LYS A 489 -4.49 6.23 -19.89
CA LYS A 489 -4.95 6.81 -21.16
C LYS A 489 -5.14 8.32 -21.07
N ASP A 490 -5.79 8.80 -20.03
CA ASP A 490 -6.31 10.17 -19.98
C ASP A 490 -5.27 11.18 -19.47
N ILE A 491 -4.39 10.77 -18.56
CA ILE A 491 -3.36 11.66 -17.98
C ILE A 491 -2.01 11.45 -18.66
N VAL A 492 -1.54 10.20 -18.73
CA VAL A 492 -0.18 9.89 -19.19
C VAL A 492 -0.07 10.03 -20.72
N PHE A 493 -1.06 9.53 -21.46
CA PHE A 493 -1.17 9.64 -22.91
C PHE A 493 -2.11 10.77 -23.39
N SER A 494 -2.30 11.79 -22.55
CA SER A 494 -3.12 12.94 -22.91
C SER A 494 -2.67 13.57 -24.24
N PRO A 495 -3.59 13.83 -25.19
CA PRO A 495 -3.24 14.35 -26.51
C PRO A 495 -2.69 15.78 -26.48
N SER A 496 -2.96 16.55 -25.42
CA SER A 496 -2.42 17.91 -25.23
C SER A 496 -0.97 17.92 -24.72
N ARG A 497 -0.49 16.80 -24.16
CA ARG A 497 0.82 16.71 -23.50
C ARG A 497 2.00 17.15 -24.38
N PRO A 498 2.10 16.75 -25.68
CA PRO A 498 3.23 17.17 -26.51
C PRO A 498 3.34 18.68 -26.69
N ASN A 499 2.21 19.39 -26.83
CA ASN A 499 2.20 20.85 -26.97
C ASN A 499 2.67 21.52 -25.68
N ILE A 500 2.20 21.04 -24.52
CA ILE A 500 2.63 21.52 -23.20
C ILE A 500 4.14 21.30 -23.01
N GLN A 501 4.66 20.13 -23.40
CA GLN A 501 6.09 19.82 -23.28
C GLN A 501 6.96 20.75 -24.15
N VAL A 502 6.54 21.06 -25.38
CA VAL A 502 7.27 21.99 -26.26
C VAL A 502 7.31 23.40 -25.67
N GLU A 503 6.19 23.87 -25.14
CA GLU A 503 6.09 25.18 -24.49
C GLU A 503 6.99 25.27 -23.25
N LEU A 504 6.87 24.30 -22.33
CA LEU A 504 7.70 24.20 -21.14
C LEU A 504 9.18 24.14 -21.51
N ARG A 505 9.56 23.28 -22.45
CA ARG A 505 10.96 23.14 -22.91
C ARG A 505 11.51 24.47 -23.40
N THR A 506 10.78 25.18 -24.24
CA THR A 506 11.22 26.46 -24.82
C THR A 506 11.46 27.51 -23.73
N CYS A 507 10.59 27.55 -22.72
CA CYS A 507 10.70 28.43 -21.58
C CYS A 507 11.90 28.07 -20.67
N ILE A 508 11.96 26.82 -20.22
CA ILE A 508 13.03 26.28 -19.37
C ILE A 508 14.41 26.49 -20.03
N GLN A 509 14.54 26.24 -21.33
CA GLN A 509 15.78 26.45 -22.07
C GLN A 509 16.28 27.91 -22.02
N ARG A 510 15.37 28.89 -22.01
CA ARG A 510 15.72 30.32 -21.89
C ARG A 510 16.19 30.66 -20.47
N ILE A 511 15.48 30.15 -19.46
CA ILE A 511 15.80 30.38 -18.05
C ILE A 511 17.18 29.79 -17.70
N GLU A 512 17.40 28.51 -18.04
CA GLU A 512 18.64 27.80 -17.70
C GLU A 512 19.86 28.44 -18.39
N LYS A 513 19.75 28.86 -19.65
CA LYS A 513 20.82 29.56 -20.37
C LYS A 513 21.16 30.92 -19.76
N SER A 514 20.15 31.70 -19.40
CA SER A 514 20.33 33.01 -18.76
C SER A 514 21.04 32.88 -17.40
N ASN A 515 20.73 31.81 -16.65
CA ASN A 515 21.36 31.54 -15.36
C ASN A 515 22.82 31.10 -15.47
N ILE A 516 23.18 30.33 -16.51
CA ILE A 516 24.58 29.95 -16.78
C ILE A 516 25.42 31.20 -17.10
N GLN A 517 24.90 32.13 -17.91
CA GLN A 517 25.58 33.37 -18.28
C GLN A 517 25.76 34.38 -17.13
N THR A 518 25.01 34.21 -16.03
CA THR A 518 25.11 35.09 -14.85
C THR A 518 26.06 34.54 -13.78
N GLN A 519 26.51 33.28 -13.92
CA GLN A 519 27.43 32.59 -13.00
C GLN A 519 28.88 32.52 -13.51
N GLU A 520 29.10 32.80 -14.79
CA GLU A 520 30.41 33.14 -15.38
C GLU A 520 30.69 34.64 -15.25
#